data_AF-Q8SVH6-F1
#
_entry.id   AF-Q8SVH6-F1
#
_cell.length_a   1.000
_cell.length_b   1.000
_cell.length_c   1.000
_cell.angle_alpha   90.00
_cell.angle_beta   90.00
_cell.angle_gamma   90.00
#
_symmetry.space_group_name_H-M   'P 1'
#
loop_
_entity.id
_entity.type
_entity.pdbx_description
1 polymer ?
#
loop_
_entity_poly.entity_id
_entity_poly.type
_entity_poly.pdbx_seq_one_letter_code
_entity_poly.pdbx_strand_id
1 'polypeptide(L)'
;MLVNRTLEYKKFARRRDTRFTPLSTANVRASLSDVRRSISRLGITQEKHTMPSFSSKRKKKDEIDEIKKCISDQILHAEKSIGEALKNLSSKVLTECMHGYFFGQLKAAIRDYRGLQQKFLKNIDTHEEAECEDEENESNTMLLENVKDLRKSIYDLTSVLLDMKMAVGQQSLQIDRLDFYLDSINFYLEGANNELEKIPASRRRVKDKVMYSMLLLSIVLVLMSMIKITRSK
;
A
#
# COMPACT_ATOMS: atom_id res chain seq x y z
N MET A 1 31.45 13.05 28.87
CA MET A 1 31.38 13.81 27.60
C MET A 1 31.12 12.80 26.48
N LEU A 2 29.88 12.71 25.99
CA LEU A 2 29.52 11.79 24.89
C LEU A 2 30.08 12.35 23.59
N VAL A 3 31.20 11.81 23.12
CA VAL A 3 31.82 12.21 21.85
C VAL A 3 31.00 11.62 20.71
N ASN A 4 30.27 12.47 19.98
CA ASN A 4 29.49 12.07 18.82
C ASN A 4 30.42 11.69 17.66
N ARG A 5 30.69 10.39 17.50
CA ARG A 5 31.53 9.82 16.42
C ARG A 5 30.72 9.30 15.23
N THR A 6 29.44 9.64 15.15
CA THR A 6 28.51 9.14 14.11
C THR A 6 29.02 9.45 12.70
N LEU A 7 29.63 10.62 12.51
CA LEU A 7 30.23 11.04 11.23
C LEU A 7 31.48 10.24 10.86
N GLU A 8 32.28 9.82 11.84
CA GLU A 8 33.44 8.96 11.60
C GLU A 8 32.98 7.56 11.18
N TYR A 9 32.02 6.99 11.90
CA TYR A 9 31.45 5.68 11.55
C TYR A 9 30.75 5.67 10.19
N LYS A 10 30.11 6.79 9.78
CA LYS A 10 29.54 6.95 8.45
C LYS A 10 30.59 6.88 7.32
N LYS A 11 31.81 7.37 7.54
CA LYS A 11 32.93 7.25 6.58
C LYS A 11 33.44 5.81 6.47
N PHE A 12 33.28 5.00 7.51
CA PHE A 12 33.77 3.62 7.57
C PHE A 12 32.73 2.58 7.14
N ALA A 13 31.44 2.93 7.14
CA ALA A 13 30.37 2.13 6.56
C ALA A 13 30.52 2.12 5.03
N ARG A 14 31.41 1.27 4.50
CA ARG A 14 31.35 0.84 3.10
C ARG A 14 30.06 0.02 2.92
N ARG A 15 28.92 0.67 2.82
CA ARG A 15 27.70 0.00 2.37
C ARG A 15 27.95 -0.42 0.93
N ARG A 16 27.79 -1.71 0.64
CA ARG A 16 27.30 -2.08 -0.70
C ARG A 16 26.00 -1.32 -0.80
N ASP A 17 25.90 -0.38 -1.75
CA ASP A 17 24.63 0.24 -2.08
C ASP A 17 23.68 -0.89 -2.44
N THR A 18 22.91 -1.36 -1.47
CA THR A 18 21.70 -2.11 -1.73
C THR A 18 20.83 -1.12 -2.48
N ARG A 19 20.93 -1.16 -3.82
CA ARG A 19 20.11 -0.34 -4.70
C ARG A 19 18.68 -0.61 -4.26
N PHE A 20 18.10 0.35 -3.56
CA PHE A 20 16.68 0.34 -3.25
C PHE A 20 16.01 0.42 -4.61
N THR A 21 15.54 -0.71 -5.13
CA THR A 21 14.63 -0.69 -6.27
C THR A 21 13.38 0.04 -5.77
N PRO A 22 13.08 1.23 -6.29
CA PRO A 22 11.93 1.97 -5.84
C PRO A 22 10.70 1.11 -6.08
N LEU A 23 9.93 0.87 -5.01
CA LEU A 23 8.69 0.13 -5.12
C LEU A 23 7.73 0.94 -5.99
N SER A 24 7.44 0.45 -7.20
CA SER A 24 6.53 1.15 -8.10
C SER A 24 5.08 0.94 -7.61
N THR A 25 4.58 1.91 -6.84
CA THR A 25 3.17 1.95 -6.42
C THR A 25 2.29 2.75 -7.39
N ALA A 26 2.85 3.21 -8.52
CA ALA A 26 2.17 4.11 -9.46
C ALA A 26 0.90 3.47 -10.03
N ASN A 27 0.97 2.20 -10.44
CA ASN A 27 -0.14 1.48 -11.05
C ASN A 27 -1.30 1.28 -10.06
N VAL A 28 -1.00 0.93 -8.81
CA VAL A 28 -2.02 0.77 -7.76
C VAL A 28 -2.70 2.10 -7.47
N ARG A 29 -1.93 3.19 -7.37
CA ARG A 29 -2.50 4.54 -7.15
C ARG A 29 -3.35 4.99 -8.34
N ALA A 30 -2.92 4.73 -9.57
CA ALA A 30 -3.68 5.04 -10.77
C ALA A 30 -5.02 4.29 -10.77
N SER A 31 -5.00 2.97 -10.56
CA SER A 31 -6.22 2.16 -10.49
C SER A 31 -7.20 2.62 -9.41
N LEU A 32 -6.70 2.99 -8.21
CA LEU A 32 -7.54 3.56 -7.15
C LEU A 32 -8.12 4.93 -7.51
N SER A 33 -7.34 5.76 -8.21
CA SER A 33 -7.81 7.06 -8.68
C SER A 33 -8.89 6.93 -9.78
N ASP A 34 -8.76 5.91 -10.63
CA ASP A 34 -9.75 5.63 -11.67
C ASP A 34 -11.08 5.18 -11.07
N VAL A 35 -11.04 4.28 -10.07
CA VAL A 35 -12.25 3.88 -9.31
C VAL A 35 -12.95 5.12 -8.71
N ARG A 36 -12.20 5.99 -8.02
CA ARG A 36 -12.78 7.20 -7.42
C ARG A 36 -13.39 8.13 -8.49
N ARG A 37 -12.68 8.33 -9.61
CA ARG A 37 -13.15 9.17 -10.71
C ARG A 37 -14.44 8.62 -11.32
N SER A 38 -14.52 7.31 -11.52
CA SER A 38 -15.72 6.66 -12.06
C SER A 38 -16.91 6.76 -11.10
N ILE A 39 -16.69 6.63 -9.78
CA ILE A 39 -17.73 6.85 -8.77
C ILE A 39 -18.22 8.30 -8.79
N SER A 40 -17.31 9.28 -8.84
CA SER A 40 -17.71 10.70 -8.97
C SER A 40 -18.48 10.96 -10.27
N ARG A 41 -18.05 10.36 -11.39
CA ARG A 41 -18.76 10.45 -12.67
C ARG A 41 -20.16 9.88 -12.58
N LEU A 42 -20.32 8.72 -11.93
CA LEU A 42 -21.64 8.13 -11.71
C LEU A 42 -22.56 9.06 -10.93
N GLY A 43 -22.06 9.70 -9.87
CA GLY A 43 -22.86 10.66 -9.08
C GLY A 43 -23.36 11.83 -9.93
N ILE A 44 -22.48 12.42 -10.73
CA ILE A 44 -22.85 13.51 -11.66
C ILE A 44 -23.88 13.03 -12.69
N THR A 45 -23.68 11.84 -13.27
CA THR A 45 -24.60 11.27 -14.26
C THR A 45 -25.97 10.96 -13.64
N GLN A 46 -26.00 10.45 -12.40
CA GLN A 46 -27.23 10.21 -11.66
C GLN A 46 -28.00 11.51 -11.38
N GLU A 47 -27.32 12.56 -10.90
CA GLU A 47 -27.94 13.88 -10.66
C GLU A 47 -28.38 14.57 -11.96
N LYS A 48 -27.65 14.38 -13.07
CA LYS A 48 -28.06 14.85 -14.39
C LYS A 48 -29.35 14.16 -14.84
N HIS A 49 -29.47 12.87 -14.60
CA HIS A 49 -30.62 12.08 -15.07
C HIS A 49 -31.90 12.30 -14.25
N THR A 50 -31.77 12.83 -13.03
CA THR A 50 -32.89 13.35 -12.23
C THR A 50 -33.45 14.68 -12.73
N MET A 51 -32.73 15.39 -13.61
CA MET A 51 -33.25 16.62 -14.22
C MET A 51 -34.21 16.33 -15.38
N PRO A 52 -35.19 17.21 -15.66
CA PRO A 52 -36.07 17.09 -16.81
C PRO A 52 -35.22 17.10 -18.08
N SER A 53 -35.38 16.08 -18.93
CA SER A 53 -34.63 16.00 -20.19
C SER A 53 -35.38 15.20 -21.23
N PHE A 54 -35.20 15.56 -22.50
CA PHE A 54 -35.81 14.89 -23.64
C PHE A 54 -35.19 13.52 -24.00
N SER A 55 -34.19 13.05 -23.26
CA SER A 55 -33.62 11.71 -23.47
C SER A 55 -34.55 10.62 -22.93
N SER A 56 -34.69 9.52 -23.68
CA SER A 56 -35.54 8.42 -23.26
C SER A 56 -35.01 7.77 -21.98
N LYS A 57 -35.92 7.41 -21.06
CA LYS A 57 -35.58 6.75 -19.78
C LYS A 57 -34.67 5.52 -19.97
N ARG A 58 -34.86 4.77 -21.06
CA ARG A 58 -34.03 3.60 -21.41
C ARG A 58 -32.58 3.97 -21.69
N LYS A 59 -32.31 4.99 -22.50
CA LYS A 59 -30.94 5.45 -22.78
C LYS A 59 -30.22 5.94 -21.52
N LYS A 60 -30.96 6.60 -20.61
CA LYS A 60 -30.41 7.02 -19.30
C LYS A 60 -30.01 5.83 -18.44
N LYS A 61 -30.86 4.79 -18.40
CA LYS A 61 -30.59 3.54 -17.67
C LYS A 61 -29.35 2.84 -18.22
N ASP A 62 -29.28 2.67 -19.54
CA ASP A 62 -28.16 2.00 -20.21
C ASP A 62 -26.82 2.71 -19.92
N GLU A 63 -26.79 4.05 -19.95
CA GLU A 63 -25.59 4.84 -19.62
C GLU A 63 -25.15 4.66 -18.14
N ILE A 64 -26.12 4.65 -17.21
CA ILE A 64 -25.85 4.40 -15.80
C ILE A 64 -25.29 3.00 -15.59
N ASP A 65 -25.88 1.99 -16.22
CA ASP A 65 -25.49 0.58 -16.04
C ASP A 65 -24.11 0.30 -16.66
N GLU A 66 -23.76 0.95 -17.76
CA GLU A 66 -22.41 0.91 -18.33
C GLU A 66 -21.36 1.47 -17.36
N ILE A 67 -21.65 2.61 -16.71
CA ILE A 67 -20.76 3.19 -15.70
C ILE A 67 -20.65 2.26 -14.48
N LYS A 68 -21.76 1.69 -14.00
CA LYS A 68 -21.74 0.73 -12.88
C LYS A 68 -20.87 -0.48 -13.19
N LYS A 69 -21.01 -1.06 -14.39
CA LYS A 69 -20.19 -2.19 -14.84
C LYS A 69 -18.70 -1.82 -14.87
N CYS A 70 -18.38 -0.64 -15.40
CA CYS A 70 -17.02 -0.12 -15.44
C CYS A 70 -16.43 0.05 -14.01
N ILE A 71 -17.21 0.54 -13.05
CA ILE A 71 -16.78 0.65 -11.65
C ILE A 71 -16.48 -0.74 -11.06
N SER A 72 -17.35 -1.73 -11.29
CA SER A 72 -17.14 -3.10 -10.81
C SER A 72 -15.85 -3.71 -11.37
N ASP A 73 -15.62 -3.55 -12.67
CA ASP A 73 -14.39 -4.05 -13.33
C ASP A 73 -13.14 -3.35 -12.78
N GLN A 74 -13.21 -2.03 -12.53
CA GLN A 74 -12.11 -1.26 -11.95
C GLN A 74 -11.82 -1.62 -10.50
N ILE A 75 -12.84 -1.97 -9.70
CA ILE A 75 -12.65 -2.45 -8.33
C ILE A 75 -11.88 -3.78 -8.35
N LEU A 76 -12.32 -4.74 -9.17
CA LEU A 76 -11.64 -6.03 -9.32
C LEU A 76 -10.19 -5.86 -9.83
N HIS A 77 -9.99 -4.96 -10.79
CA HIS A 77 -8.65 -4.62 -11.28
C HIS A 77 -7.76 -4.01 -10.19
N ALA A 78 -8.31 -3.13 -9.34
CA ALA A 78 -7.59 -2.53 -8.23
C ALA A 78 -7.19 -3.57 -7.19
N GLU A 79 -8.09 -4.49 -6.82
CA GLU A 79 -7.77 -5.61 -5.91
C GLU A 79 -6.62 -6.47 -6.44
N LYS A 80 -6.71 -6.87 -7.71
CA LYS A 80 -5.67 -7.66 -8.38
C LYS A 80 -4.33 -6.91 -8.42
N SER A 81 -4.37 -5.63 -8.77
CA SER A 81 -3.18 -4.76 -8.82
C SER A 81 -2.51 -4.63 -7.45
N ILE A 82 -3.30 -4.50 -6.37
CA ILE A 82 -2.78 -4.50 -5.00
C ILE A 82 -2.11 -5.85 -4.69
N GLY A 83 -2.77 -6.96 -5.00
CA GLY A 83 -2.22 -8.29 -4.78
C GLY A 83 -0.90 -8.52 -5.53
N GLU A 84 -0.80 -8.11 -6.78
CA GLU A 84 0.41 -8.25 -7.60
C GLU A 84 1.56 -7.36 -7.13
N ALA A 85 1.27 -6.09 -6.78
CA ALA A 85 2.28 -5.17 -6.28
C ALA A 85 2.92 -5.67 -4.97
N LEU A 86 2.17 -6.42 -4.17
CA LEU A 86 2.60 -6.94 -2.87
C LEU A 86 3.38 -8.25 -2.94
N LYS A 87 3.21 -9.06 -4.01
CA LYS A 87 3.92 -10.34 -4.20
C LYS A 87 5.44 -10.20 -4.29
N ASN A 88 5.91 -9.04 -4.76
CA ASN A 88 7.34 -8.81 -5.03
C ASN A 88 8.10 -8.18 -3.85
N LEU A 89 7.46 -8.00 -2.69
CA LEU A 89 8.11 -7.42 -1.51
C LEU A 89 8.80 -8.50 -0.68
N SER A 90 10.07 -8.26 -0.36
CA SER A 90 10.87 -9.14 0.49
C SER A 90 10.57 -8.99 1.98
N SER A 91 10.02 -7.85 2.41
CA SER A 91 9.73 -7.56 3.81
C SER A 91 8.26 -7.79 4.14
N LYS A 92 7.98 -8.76 5.02
CA LYS A 92 6.62 -9.08 5.50
C LYS A 92 5.93 -7.87 6.14
N VAL A 93 6.65 -7.12 6.98
CA VAL A 93 6.12 -5.93 7.66
C VAL A 93 5.72 -4.84 6.67
N LEU A 94 6.55 -4.60 5.65
CA LEU A 94 6.25 -3.60 4.62
C LEU A 94 5.04 -4.05 3.77
N THR A 95 4.97 -5.34 3.43
CA THR A 95 3.83 -5.93 2.72
C THR A 95 2.53 -5.73 3.49
N GLU A 96 2.51 -6.03 4.79
CA GLU A 96 1.32 -5.86 5.64
C GLU A 96 0.90 -4.38 5.75
N CYS A 97 1.86 -3.47 5.90
CA CYS A 97 1.59 -2.02 5.97
C CYS A 97 1.02 -1.50 4.65
N MET A 98 1.64 -1.86 3.53
CA MET A 98 1.20 -1.45 2.19
C MET A 98 -0.16 -2.08 1.83
N HIS A 99 -0.35 -3.36 2.16
CA HIS A 99 -1.64 -4.04 2.02
C HIS A 99 -2.72 -3.28 2.78
N GLY A 100 -2.51 -3.01 4.06
CA GLY A 100 -3.46 -2.30 4.91
C GLY A 100 -3.80 -0.91 4.39
N TYR A 101 -2.81 -0.16 3.91
CA TYR A 101 -3.01 1.17 3.34
C TYR A 101 -3.84 1.13 2.06
N PHE A 102 -3.46 0.32 1.06
CA PHE A 102 -4.13 0.30 -0.23
C PHE A 102 -5.51 -0.35 -0.17
N PHE A 103 -5.67 -1.45 0.57
CA PHE A 103 -7.00 -2.03 0.82
C PHE A 103 -7.88 -1.07 1.64
N GLY A 104 -7.31 -0.35 2.61
CA GLY A 104 -8.05 0.69 3.35
C GLY A 104 -8.57 1.79 2.43
N GLN A 105 -7.76 2.22 1.46
CA GLN A 105 -8.18 3.21 0.46
C GLN A 105 -9.26 2.68 -0.49
N LEU A 106 -9.13 1.44 -0.95
CA LEU A 106 -10.15 0.81 -1.80
C LEU A 106 -11.47 0.65 -1.04
N LYS A 107 -11.40 0.19 0.21
CA LYS A 107 -12.55 0.08 1.11
C LYS A 107 -13.26 1.41 1.33
N ALA A 108 -12.49 2.50 1.48
CA ALA A 108 -13.05 3.85 1.57
C ALA A 108 -13.80 4.23 0.28
N ALA A 109 -13.20 3.98 -0.90
CA ALA A 109 -13.87 4.26 -2.17
C ALA A 109 -15.17 3.44 -2.37
N ILE A 110 -15.16 2.15 -2.00
CA ILE A 110 -16.36 1.30 -2.05
C ILE A 110 -17.43 1.78 -1.08
N ARG A 111 -17.04 2.24 0.11
CA ARG A 111 -17.97 2.86 1.07
C ARG A 111 -18.60 4.13 0.50
N ASP A 112 -17.81 4.99 -0.14
CA ASP A 112 -18.30 6.20 -0.80
C ASP A 112 -19.28 5.85 -1.92
N TYR A 113 -18.96 4.83 -2.72
CA TYR A 113 -19.86 4.32 -3.76
C TYR A 113 -21.19 3.81 -3.19
N ARG A 114 -21.14 3.00 -2.13
CA ARG A 114 -22.35 2.55 -1.43
C ARG A 114 -23.16 3.73 -0.90
N GLY A 115 -22.50 4.71 -0.28
CA GLY A 115 -23.14 5.92 0.24
C GLY A 115 -23.82 6.72 -0.85
N LEU A 116 -23.19 6.84 -2.02
CA LEU A 116 -23.78 7.48 -3.21
C LEU A 116 -25.04 6.76 -3.67
N GLN A 117 -24.99 5.42 -3.80
CA GLN A 117 -26.17 4.63 -4.19
C GLN A 117 -27.29 4.75 -3.14
N GLN A 118 -26.98 4.73 -1.84
CA GLN A 118 -27.97 4.92 -0.79
C GLN A 118 -28.60 6.32 -0.83
N LYS A 119 -27.81 7.37 -1.09
CA LYS A 119 -28.32 8.74 -1.26
C LYS A 119 -29.26 8.81 -2.47
N PHE A 120 -28.89 8.20 -3.59
CA PHE A 120 -29.72 8.16 -4.78
C PHE A 120 -31.03 7.40 -4.56
N LEU A 121 -30.99 6.28 -3.82
CA LEU A 121 -32.19 5.53 -3.42
C LEU A 121 -33.17 6.42 -2.66
N LYS A 122 -32.65 7.13 -1.65
CA LYS A 122 -33.45 8.00 -0.80
C LYS A 122 -34.09 9.13 -1.60
N ASN A 123 -33.36 9.70 -2.56
CA ASN A 123 -33.87 10.75 -3.43
C ASN A 123 -35.01 10.25 -4.35
N ILE A 124 -34.93 8.99 -4.81
CA ILE A 124 -36.04 8.36 -5.55
C ILE A 124 -37.24 8.17 -4.63
N ASP A 125 -37.06 7.57 -3.46
CA ASP A 125 -38.15 7.34 -2.49
C ASP A 125 -38.87 8.66 -2.12
N THR A 126 -38.14 9.78 -1.96
CA THR A 126 -38.75 11.09 -1.68
C THR A 126 -39.48 11.72 -2.88
N HIS A 127 -39.08 11.39 -4.11
CA HIS A 127 -39.77 11.86 -5.32
C HIS A 127 -41.05 11.06 -5.58
N GLU A 128 -41.08 9.77 -5.21
CA GLU A 128 -42.30 8.94 -5.27
C GLU A 128 -43.42 9.49 -4.39
N GLU A 129 -43.12 10.02 -3.19
CA GLU A 129 -44.12 10.67 -2.33
C GLU A 129 -44.72 11.94 -2.95
N ALA A 130 -44.01 12.58 -3.89
CA ALA A 130 -44.42 13.83 -4.53
C ALA A 130 -45.13 13.65 -5.88
N GLU A 131 -44.93 12.53 -6.59
CA GLU A 131 -45.49 12.26 -7.93
C GLU A 131 -46.72 11.32 -7.90
N CYS A 132 -47.21 10.94 -6.71
CA CYS A 132 -48.36 10.03 -6.55
C CYS A 132 -49.71 10.54 -7.10
N GLU A 133 -49.79 11.76 -7.67
CA GLU A 133 -51.06 12.30 -8.20
C GLU A 133 -51.29 12.08 -9.70
N ASP A 134 -50.28 11.87 -10.57
CA ASP A 134 -50.53 11.87 -12.02
C ASP A 134 -49.69 10.82 -12.82
N GLU A 135 -50.42 9.86 -13.41
CA GLU A 135 -50.12 9.02 -14.60
C GLU A 135 -49.22 7.74 -14.57
N GLU A 136 -49.92 6.65 -14.94
CA GLU A 136 -49.59 5.50 -15.81
C GLU A 136 -48.55 4.39 -15.44
N ASN A 137 -49.07 3.16 -15.45
CA ASN A 137 -48.49 1.86 -15.06
C ASN A 137 -47.11 1.50 -15.65
N GLU A 138 -46.70 2.05 -16.80
CA GLU A 138 -45.42 1.71 -17.43
C GLU A 138 -44.23 2.45 -16.78
N SER A 139 -44.46 3.66 -16.26
CA SER A 139 -43.45 4.43 -15.51
C SER A 139 -43.10 3.72 -14.19
N ASN A 140 -44.12 3.22 -13.49
CA ASN A 140 -43.97 2.52 -12.21
C ASN A 140 -43.17 1.22 -12.33
N THR A 141 -43.35 0.47 -13.43
CA THR A 141 -42.65 -0.81 -13.62
C THR A 141 -41.14 -0.61 -13.79
N MET A 142 -40.74 0.43 -14.54
CA MET A 142 -39.33 0.76 -14.75
C MET A 142 -38.67 1.37 -13.49
N LEU A 143 -39.43 2.12 -12.71
CA LEU A 143 -38.98 2.69 -11.44
C LEU A 143 -38.70 1.59 -10.40
N LEU A 144 -39.64 0.65 -10.27
CA LEU A 144 -39.51 -0.52 -9.40
C LEU A 144 -38.27 -1.36 -9.74
N GLU A 145 -37.98 -1.51 -11.04
CA GLU A 145 -36.79 -2.21 -11.51
C GLU A 145 -35.50 -1.47 -11.11
N ASN A 146 -35.46 -0.14 -11.28
CA ASN A 146 -34.32 0.67 -10.87
C ASN A 146 -34.05 0.61 -9.36
N VAL A 147 -35.11 0.67 -8.53
CA VAL A 147 -35.02 0.52 -7.07
C VAL A 147 -34.46 -0.86 -6.71
N LYS A 148 -34.93 -1.92 -7.37
CA LYS A 148 -34.46 -3.29 -7.17
C LYS A 148 -32.98 -3.44 -7.54
N ASP A 149 -32.57 -2.88 -8.67
CA ASP A 149 -31.18 -2.90 -9.15
C ASP A 149 -30.24 -2.15 -8.18
N LEU A 150 -30.70 -1.02 -7.64
CA LEU A 150 -29.94 -0.23 -6.68
C LEU A 150 -29.79 -0.93 -5.34
N ARG A 151 -30.86 -1.56 -4.83
CA ARG A 151 -30.81 -2.39 -3.62
C ARG A 151 -29.87 -3.58 -3.78
N LYS A 152 -29.91 -4.24 -4.95
CA LYS A 152 -28.96 -5.30 -5.29
C LYS A 152 -27.52 -4.78 -5.29
N SER A 153 -27.26 -3.64 -5.92
CA SER A 153 -25.92 -3.02 -5.90
C SER A 153 -25.44 -2.70 -4.49
N ILE A 154 -26.29 -2.14 -3.62
CA ILE A 154 -25.96 -1.88 -2.21
C ILE A 154 -25.63 -3.18 -1.46
N TYR A 155 -26.38 -4.25 -1.72
CA TYR A 155 -26.13 -5.57 -1.16
C TYR A 155 -24.78 -6.13 -1.61
N ASP A 156 -24.51 -6.12 -2.92
CA ASP A 156 -23.25 -6.60 -3.50
C ASP A 156 -22.05 -5.82 -2.93
N LEU A 157 -22.14 -4.49 -2.85
CA LEU A 157 -21.12 -3.64 -2.23
C LEU A 157 -20.92 -3.94 -0.74
N THR A 158 -22.00 -4.29 -0.04
CA THR A 158 -21.93 -4.68 1.38
C THR A 158 -21.23 -6.02 1.54
N SER A 159 -21.51 -6.99 0.66
CA SER A 159 -20.82 -8.27 0.61
C SER A 159 -19.33 -8.06 0.40
N VAL A 160 -18.93 -7.28 -0.61
CA VAL A 160 -17.53 -6.96 -0.89
C VAL A 160 -16.85 -6.30 0.32
N LEU A 161 -17.51 -5.36 1.00
CA LEU A 161 -16.98 -4.73 2.21
C LEU A 161 -16.81 -5.72 3.38
N LEU A 162 -17.71 -6.70 3.52
CA LEU A 162 -17.61 -7.77 4.52
C LEU A 162 -16.45 -8.72 4.18
N ASP A 163 -16.33 -9.13 2.93
CA ASP A 163 -15.24 -9.97 2.44
C ASP A 163 -13.89 -9.29 2.66
N MET A 164 -13.78 -8.00 2.33
CA MET A 164 -12.61 -7.18 2.63
C MET A 164 -12.34 -7.04 4.13
N LYS A 165 -13.38 -6.99 4.97
CA LYS A 165 -13.21 -6.92 6.43
C LYS A 165 -12.74 -8.26 7.01
N MET A 166 -13.24 -9.38 6.49
CA MET A 166 -12.79 -10.72 6.88
C MET A 166 -11.36 -10.99 6.41
N ALA A 167 -10.98 -10.54 5.20
CA ALA A 167 -9.61 -10.58 4.71
C ALA A 167 -8.64 -9.70 5.53
N VAL A 168 -9.15 -8.65 6.20
CA VAL A 168 -8.40 -7.72 7.06
C VAL A 168 -8.69 -8.00 8.54
N GLY A 169 -8.71 -9.29 8.92
CA GLY A 169 -9.11 -9.78 10.25
C GLY A 169 -8.27 -9.33 11.47
N GLN A 170 -7.26 -8.45 11.32
CA GLN A 170 -6.43 -7.96 12.43
C GLN A 170 -6.02 -6.49 12.26
N GLN A 171 -6.96 -5.55 12.25
CA GLN A 171 -6.66 -4.11 12.32
C GLN A 171 -7.44 -3.39 13.43
N SER A 172 -7.52 -4.00 14.61
CA SER A 172 -8.02 -3.33 15.82
C SER A 172 -6.86 -3.14 16.78
N LEU A 173 -6.24 -1.96 16.73
CA LEU A 173 -5.46 -1.26 17.78
C LEU A 173 -4.56 -0.23 17.09
N GLN A 174 -5.12 0.93 16.73
CA GLN A 174 -4.39 1.98 16.00
C GLN A 174 -3.56 2.91 16.93
N ILE A 175 -3.70 2.79 18.25
CA ILE A 175 -2.86 3.52 19.22
C ILE A 175 -1.60 2.70 19.57
N ASP A 176 -1.73 1.39 19.87
CA ASP A 176 -0.58 0.48 20.03
C ASP A 176 0.31 0.40 18.79
N ARG A 177 -0.19 0.75 17.61
CA ARG A 177 0.62 0.75 16.38
C ARG A 177 1.74 1.78 16.40
N LEU A 178 1.50 2.98 16.93
CA LEU A 178 2.53 4.02 16.93
C LEU A 178 3.64 3.66 17.92
N ASP A 179 3.27 3.15 19.09
CA ASP A 179 4.20 2.59 20.07
C ASP A 179 4.92 1.36 19.52
N PHE A 180 4.21 0.44 18.85
CA PHE A 180 4.82 -0.71 18.16
C PHE A 180 5.80 -0.28 17.06
N TYR A 181 5.47 0.74 16.27
CA TYR A 181 6.37 1.27 15.25
C TYR A 181 7.56 1.99 15.88
N LEU A 182 7.36 2.74 16.98
CA LEU A 182 8.43 3.36 17.75
C LEU A 182 9.36 2.31 18.37
N ASP A 183 8.81 1.27 18.99
CA ASP A 183 9.55 0.14 19.54
C ASP A 183 10.30 -0.64 18.47
N SER A 184 9.66 -0.86 17.32
CA SER A 184 10.32 -1.49 16.17
C SER A 184 11.47 -0.63 15.66
N ILE A 185 11.27 0.68 15.52
CA ILE A 185 12.33 1.63 15.15
C ILE A 185 13.44 1.60 16.18
N ASN A 186 13.11 1.63 17.47
CA ASN A 186 14.08 1.63 18.56
C ASN A 186 14.89 0.33 18.56
N PHE A 187 14.25 -0.82 18.36
CA PHE A 187 14.90 -2.13 18.20
C PHE A 187 15.86 -2.15 17.00
N TYR A 188 15.44 -1.65 15.83
CA TYR A 188 16.34 -1.55 14.67
C TYR A 188 17.48 -0.55 14.89
N LEU A 189 17.23 0.51 15.65
CA LEU A 189 18.24 1.53 15.99
C LEU A 189 19.26 0.97 16.98
N GLU A 190 18.82 0.18 17.96
CA GLU A 190 19.66 -0.53 18.90
C GLU A 190 20.46 -1.64 18.20
N GLY A 191 19.85 -2.37 17.27
CA GLY A 191 20.54 -3.31 16.39
C GLY A 191 21.62 -2.63 15.55
N ALA A 192 21.29 -1.49 14.93
CA ALA A 192 22.24 -0.68 14.18
C ALA A 192 23.36 -0.12 15.07
N ASN A 193 23.06 0.29 16.30
CA ASN A 193 24.04 0.79 17.25
C ASN A 193 24.99 -0.33 17.72
N ASN A 194 24.46 -1.51 18.02
CA ASN A 194 25.23 -2.71 18.36
C ASN A 194 26.11 -3.17 17.20
N GLU A 195 25.63 -3.08 15.96
CA GLU A 195 26.46 -3.33 14.77
C GLU A 195 27.54 -2.26 14.60
N LEU A 196 27.21 -0.98 14.84
CA LEU A 196 28.17 0.13 14.79
C LEU A 196 29.30 -0.05 15.80
N GLU A 197 28.97 -0.51 17.02
CA GLU A 197 29.94 -0.78 18.08
C GLU A 197 30.88 -1.95 17.74
N LYS A 198 30.42 -2.91 16.94
CA LYS A 198 31.25 -4.03 16.46
C LYS A 198 32.25 -3.61 15.37
N ILE A 199 32.02 -2.50 14.66
CA ILE A 199 32.91 -1.98 13.60
C ILE A 199 34.35 -1.71 14.13
N PRO A 200 34.57 -0.95 15.23
CA PRO A 200 35.91 -0.73 15.77
C PRO A 200 36.55 -2.01 16.31
N ALA A 201 35.78 -2.92 16.90
CA ALA A 201 36.30 -4.18 17.46
C ALA A 201 36.76 -5.16 16.37
N SER A 202 36.03 -5.24 15.26
CA SER A 202 36.43 -5.99 14.06
C SER A 202 37.72 -5.43 13.45
N ARG A 203 37.81 -4.10 13.34
CA ARG A 203 39.00 -3.43 12.77
C ARG A 203 40.24 -3.57 13.65
N ARG A 204 40.12 -3.56 14.98
CA ARG A 204 41.24 -3.87 15.88
C ARG A 204 41.79 -5.26 15.59
N ARG A 205 40.92 -6.28 15.50
CA ARG A 205 41.34 -7.65 15.13
C ARG A 205 42.02 -7.73 13.76
N VAL A 206 41.58 -6.97 12.76
CA VAL A 206 42.25 -6.93 11.45
C VAL A 206 43.60 -6.22 11.54
N LYS A 207 43.69 -5.09 12.27
CA LYS A 207 44.95 -4.36 12.48
C LYS A 207 45.98 -5.23 13.21
N ASP A 208 45.56 -5.96 14.23
CA ASP A 208 46.44 -6.85 15.00
C ASP A 208 46.95 -8.00 14.13
N LYS A 209 46.09 -8.61 13.30
CA LYS A 209 46.51 -9.63 12.33
C LYS A 209 47.55 -9.12 11.32
N VAL A 210 47.38 -7.89 10.82
CA VAL A 210 48.36 -7.27 9.91
C VAL A 210 49.68 -6.98 10.63
N MET A 211 49.63 -6.55 11.90
CA MET A 211 50.82 -6.30 12.71
C MET A 211 51.62 -7.59 12.97
N TYR A 212 50.94 -8.68 13.35
CA TYR A 212 51.58 -9.99 13.53
C TYR A 212 52.17 -10.52 12.21
N SER A 213 51.49 -10.30 11.08
CA SER A 213 52.02 -10.69 9.76
C SER A 213 53.30 -9.94 9.39
N MET A 214 53.36 -8.62 9.64
CA MET A 214 54.57 -7.83 9.39
C MET A 214 55.73 -8.24 10.30
N LEU A 215 55.45 -8.54 11.57
CA LEU A 215 56.45 -9.01 12.52
C LEU A 215 57.00 -10.38 12.11
N LEU A 216 56.14 -11.31 11.71
CA LEU A 216 56.56 -12.62 11.22
C LEU A 216 57.45 -12.50 9.97
N LEU A 217 57.09 -11.62 9.04
CA LEU A 217 57.89 -11.36 7.83
C LEU A 217 59.28 -10.80 8.18
N SER A 218 59.37 -9.93 9.20
CA SER A 218 60.67 -9.41 9.67
C SER A 218 61.57 -10.51 10.24
N ILE A 219 61.01 -11.46 11.02
CA ILE A 219 61.77 -12.59 11.57
C ILE A 219 62.30 -13.50 10.46
N VAL A 220 61.47 -13.80 9.46
CA VAL A 220 61.88 -14.63 8.31
C VAL A 220 63.03 -13.98 7.54
N LEU A 221 63.00 -12.66 7.34
CA LEU A 221 64.08 -11.93 6.68
C LEU A 221 65.40 -11.99 7.49
N VAL A 222 65.33 -11.86 8.82
CA VAL A 222 66.51 -11.99 9.68
C VAL A 222 67.10 -13.41 9.61
N LEU A 223 66.27 -14.44 9.66
CA LEU A 223 66.72 -15.84 9.51
C LEU A 223 67.36 -16.09 8.14
N MET A 224 66.75 -15.59 7.06
CA MET A 224 67.33 -15.67 5.72
C MET A 224 68.67 -14.94 5.62
N SER A 225 68.79 -13.78 6.26
CA SER A 225 70.05 -13.04 6.33
C SER A 225 71.13 -13.82 7.09
N MET A 226 70.78 -14.45 8.21
CA MET A 226 71.71 -15.30 8.97
C MET A 226 72.16 -16.51 8.15
N ILE A 227 71.24 -17.22 7.49
CA ILE A 227 71.56 -18.36 6.61
C ILE A 227 72.47 -17.94 5.45
N LYS A 228 72.23 -16.76 4.87
CA LYS A 228 73.08 -16.22 3.80
C LYS A 228 74.50 -15.94 4.30
N ILE A 229 74.65 -15.40 5.51
CA ILE A 229 75.95 -15.12 6.12
C ILE A 229 76.71 -16.42 6.44
N THR A 230 76.04 -17.46 6.95
CA THR A 230 76.68 -18.76 7.19
C THR A 230 77.00 -19.54 5.92
N ARG A 231 76.27 -19.34 4.82
CA ARG A 231 76.62 -19.92 3.50
C ARG A 231 77.70 -19.13 2.74
N SER A 232 77.94 -17.88 3.11
CA SER A 232 78.94 -17.01 2.47
C SER A 232 80.31 -17.04 3.17
N LYS A 233 80.42 -17.77 4.29
CA LYS A 233 81.68 -18.18 4.90
C LYS A 233 82.02 -19.60 4.45
#